data_AF-A0A914G0Z0-F1
#
_entry.id   AF-A0A914G0Z0-F1
#
_cell.length_a   1.000
_cell.length_b   1.000
_cell.length_c   1.000
_cell.angle_alpha   90.00
_cell.angle_beta   90.00
_cell.angle_gamma   90.00
#
_symmetry.space_group_name_H-M   'P 1'
#
loop_
_entity.id
_entity.type
_entity.pdbx_description
1 polymer ?
#
loop_
_entity_poly.entity_id
_entity_poly.type
_entity_poly.pdbx_seq_one_letter_code
_entity_poly.pdbx_strand_id
1 'polypeptide(L)' 'MREKNPDLGEEYVTCHTCKSSDTDLIKDTRLYFLQCKTCGSRCSVTAIKTGFTAMVGKRAAARRAAEATAGK' A
#
# COMPACT_ATOMS: atom_id res chain seq x y z
N MET A 1 12.31 12.53 0.16
CA MET A 1 10.91 12.26 -0.26
C MET A 1 10.55 10.86 0.21
N ARG A 2 10.02 10.73 1.43
CA ARG A 2 9.52 9.45 1.94
C ARG A 2 8.01 9.53 1.81
N GLU A 3 7.55 9.15 0.63
CA GLU A 3 6.15 9.09 0.24
C GLU A 3 5.48 8.07 1.17
N LYS A 4 4.94 8.56 2.29
CA LYS A 4 4.08 7.76 3.16
C LYS A 4 2.82 7.53 2.34
N ASN A 5 2.65 6.32 1.81
CA ASN A 5 1.38 5.83 1.25
C ASN A 5 0.33 5.90 2.37
N PRO A 6 -0.55 6.91 2.40
CA PRO A 6 -1.53 7.05 3.47
C PRO A 6 -2.76 6.15 3.25
N ASP A 7 -2.91 5.58 2.05
CA ASP A 7 -4.07 4.78 1.62
C ASP A 7 -3.96 3.26 1.88
N LEU A 8 -2.86 2.80 2.48
CA LEU A 8 -2.52 1.37 2.49
C LEU A 8 -2.54 0.71 3.87
N GLY A 9 -2.87 1.45 4.92
CA GLY A 9 -2.70 0.98 6.31
C GLY A 9 -3.98 0.53 7.00
N GLU A 10 -5.10 1.21 6.74
CA GLU A 10 -6.29 1.06 7.57
C GLU A 10 -6.96 -0.30 7.39
N GLU A 11 -7.02 -0.77 6.14
CA GLU A 11 -7.67 -2.02 5.74
C GLU A 11 -6.90 -3.29 6.17
N TYR A 12 -5.63 -3.18 6.57
CA TYR A 12 -4.79 -4.32 7.03
C TYR A 12 -4.53 -4.33 8.53
N VAL A 13 -4.87 -3.25 9.25
CA VAL A 13 -4.55 -3.09 10.68
C VAL A 13 -5.80 -3.21 11.55
N THR A 14 -6.99 -2.95 10.98
CA THR A 14 -8.22 -2.81 11.76
C THR A 14 -9.27 -3.82 11.33
N CYS A 15 -9.86 -4.51 12.30
CA CYS A 15 -11.00 -5.40 12.05
C CYS A 15 -12.22 -4.59 11.58
N HIS A 16 -12.86 -5.01 10.48
CA HIS A 16 -14.03 -4.31 9.94
C HIS A 16 -15.28 -4.42 10.84
N THR A 17 -15.39 -5.49 11.63
CA THR A 17 -16.55 -5.73 12.50
C THR A 17 -16.44 -5.00 13.84
N CYS A 18 -15.36 -5.23 14.60
CA CYS A 18 -15.20 -4.70 15.96
C CYS A 18 -14.24 -3.50 16.07
N LYS A 19 -13.61 -3.09 14.96
CA LYS A 19 -12.63 -1.99 14.90
C LYS A 19 -11.41 -2.19 15.80
N SER A 20 -11.18 -3.41 16.28
CA SER A 20 -10.01 -3.78 17.06
C SER A 20 -8.77 -3.88 16.16
N SER A 21 -7.62 -3.48 16.70
CA SER A 21 -6.31 -3.61 16.06
C SER A 21 -5.70 -5.00 16.22
N ASP A 22 -6.28 -5.85 17.08
CA ASP A 22 -5.84 -7.23 17.33
C ASP A 22 -6.25 -8.18 16.19
N THR A 23 -5.57 -8.03 15.06
CA THR A 23 -5.79 -8.83 13.86
C THR A 23 -4.48 -9.42 13.33
N ASP A 24 -4.54 -10.63 12.80
CA ASP A 24 -3.43 -11.30 12.13
C ASP A 24 -3.69 -11.39 10.63
N LEU A 25 -2.63 -11.21 9.83
CA LEU A 25 -2.71 -11.35 8.39
C LEU A 25 -2.15 -12.71 7.96
N ILE A 26 -3.01 -13.57 7.43
CA ILE A 26 -2.68 -14.93 7.00
C ILE A 26 -2.59 -14.95 5.48
N LYS A 27 -1.43 -15.38 4.97
CA LYS A 27 -1.22 -15.59 3.54
C LYS A 27 -1.64 -17.01 3.18
N ASP A 28 -2.58 -17.11 2.24
CA ASP A 28 -2.96 -18.39 1.64
C ASP A 28 -2.25 -18.52 0.28
N THR A 29 -2.94 -18.94 -0.78
CA THR A 29 -2.31 -19.10 -2.11
C THR A 29 -1.93 -17.76 -2.76
N ARG A 30 -2.93 -16.94 -3.11
CA ARG A 30 -2.77 -15.64 -3.81
C ARG A 30 -3.45 -14.47 -3.11
N LEU A 31 -4.21 -14.77 -2.06
CA LEU A 31 -4.99 -13.80 -1.29
C LEU A 31 -4.43 -13.74 0.13
N TYR A 32 -4.59 -12.56 0.73
CA TYR A 32 -4.32 -12.35 2.15
C TYR A 32 -5.66 -12.34 2.89
N PHE A 33 -5.69 -12.94 4.07
CA PHE A 33 -6.85 -12.96 4.94
C PHE A 33 -6.52 -12.23 6.23
N LEU A 34 -7.35 -11.27 6.62
CA LEU A 34 -7.32 -10.65 7.93
C LEU A 34 -8.17 -11.49 8.88
N GLN A 35 -7.58 -11.98 9.97
CA GLN A 35 -8.26 -12.73 11.02
C GLN A 35 -8.22 -11.95 12.33
N CYS A 36 -9.38 -11.64 12.90
CA CYS A 36 -9.46 -10.94 14.18
C CYS A 36 -9.42 -11.92 15.36
N LYS A 37 -8.53 -11.67 16.33
CA LYS A 37 -8.43 -12.46 17.56
C LYS A 37 -9.54 -12.15 18.57
N THR A 38 -10.13 -10.96 18.49
CA THR A 38 -11.17 -10.49 19.44
C THR A 38 -12.56 -11.02 19.09
N CYS A 39 -12.95 -10.96 17.81
CA CYS A 39 -14.28 -11.39 17.37
C CYS A 39 -14.28 -12.64 16.48
N GLY A 40 -13.10 -13.16 16.10
CA GLY A 40 -12.98 -14.36 15.25
C GLY A 40 -13.36 -14.14 13.78
N SER A 41 -13.65 -12.90 13.36
CA SER A 41 -13.99 -12.60 11.97
C SER A 41 -12.81 -12.86 11.03
N ARG A 42 -13.12 -13.31 9.81
CA ARG A 42 -12.16 -13.54 8.73
C ARG A 42 -12.60 -12.80 7.48
N CYS A 43 -11.76 -11.91 6.98
CA CYS A 43 -12.03 -11.13 5.78
C CYS A 43 -10.90 -11.34 4.77
N SER A 44 -11.22 -11.52 3.49
CA SER A 44 -10.20 -11.51 2.43
C SER A 44 -9.85 -10.05 2.12
N VAL A 45 -8.56 -9.72 2.21
CA VAL A 45 -8.04 -8.43 1.77
C VAL A 45 -7.30 -8.63 0.45
N THR A 46 -7.42 -7.66 -0.44
CA THR A 46 -6.65 -7.67 -1.68
C THR A 46 -5.17 -7.51 -1.37
N ALA A 47 -4.29 -8.07 -2.20
CA ALA A 47 -2.88 -7.80 -2.05
C ALA A 47 -2.64 -6.29 -2.22
N ILE A 48 -1.87 -5.74 -1.29
CA ILE A 48 -1.34 -4.39 -1.35
C ILE A 48 -0.76 -4.12 -2.75
N LYS A 49 -1.41 -3.22 -3.49
CA LYS A 49 -0.96 -2.76 -4.82
C LYS A 49 0.05 -1.62 -4.71
N THR A 50 0.93 -1.60 -3.72
CA THR A 50 2.11 -0.73 -3.80
C THR A 50 3.10 -1.33 -4.78
N GLY A 51 2.71 -1.34 -6.05
CA GLY A 51 3.65 -1.51 -7.14
C GLY A 51 4.40 -0.20 -7.30
N PHE A 52 5.71 -0.27 -7.27
CA PHE A 52 6.55 0.76 -7.86
C PHE A 52 6.14 0.95 -9.32
N THR A 53 5.47 2.07 -9.63
CA THR A 53 5.19 2.46 -11.01
C THR A 53 6.46 3.07 -11.57
N ALA A 54 7.23 2.26 -12.30
CA ALA A 54 8.40 2.76 -13.00
C ALA A 54 7.97 3.93 -13.91
N MET A 55 8.59 5.10 -13.73
CA MET A 55 8.41 6.24 -14.63
C MET A 55 9.05 5.87 -15.98
N VAL A 56 8.39 5.07 -16.81
CA VAL A 56 8.93 4.68 -18.13
C VAL A 56 8.58 5.75 -19.18
N GLY A 57 7.47 6.48 -19.02
CA GLY A 57 7.04 7.56 -19.92
C GLY A 57 7.46 8.99 -19.53
N LYS A 58 7.85 9.23 -18.27
CA LYS A 58 8.12 10.59 -17.75
C LYS A 58 9.61 10.97 -17.72
N ARG A 59 10.51 10.08 -18.16
CA ARG A 59 11.98 10.30 -18.12
C ARG A 59 12.42 11.43 -19.03
N ALA A 60 11.79 11.60 -20.19
CA ALA A 60 12.13 12.67 -21.13
C ALA A 60 11.71 14.05 -20.58
N ALA A 61 10.52 14.14 -19.98
CA ALA A 61 10.05 15.36 -19.33
C ALA A 61 10.89 15.71 -18.08
N ALA A 62 11.26 14.71 -17.27
CA ALA A 62 12.12 14.90 -16.10
C ALA A 62 13.54 15.35 -16.49
N ARG A 63 14.11 14.81 -17.58
CA ARG A 63 15.41 15.27 -18.11
C ARG A 63 15.35 16.71 -18.60
N ARG A 64 14.35 17.06 -19.42
CA ARG A 64 14.15 18.45 -19.89
C ARG A 64 13.94 19.44 -18.74
N ALA A 65 13.26 19.03 -17.67
CA ALA A 65 13.08 19.85 -16.47
C ALA A 65 14.37 19.99 -15.65
N ALA A 66 15.19 18.94 -15.55
CA ALA A 66 16.48 18.98 -14.87
C ALA A 66 17.54 19.78 -15.64
N GLU A 67 17.49 19.77 -16.98
CA GLU A 67 18.37 20.58 -17.83
C GLU A 67 18.06 22.08 -17.71
N ALA A 68 16.80 22.46 -17.46
CA ALA A 68 16.40 23.86 -17.27
C ALA A 68 16.83 24.47 -15.92
N THR A 69 17.15 23.66 -14.91
CA THR A 69 17.56 24.11 -13.57
C THR A 69 19.06 24.05 -13.32
N ALA A 70 19.84 23.45 -14.23
CA ALA A 70 21.29 23.29 -14.10
C ALA A 70 22.12 24.46 -14.69
N GLY A 71 21.46 25.50 -15.22
CA GLY A 71 22.10 26.70 -15.74
C GLY A 71 21.78 27.93 -14.89
N LYS A 72 22.38 28.03 -13.70
CA LYS A 72 22.54 29.30 -12.98
C LYS A 72 23.87 29.32 -12.25
#